data_AF-A0A9W7YVL1-F1
#
_entry.id   AF-A0A9W7YVL1-F1
#
_cell.length_a   1.000
_cell.length_b   1.000
_cell.length_c   1.000
_cell.angle_alpha   90.00
_cell.angle_beta   90.00
_cell.angle_gamma   90.00
#
_symmetry.space_group_name_H-M   'P 1'
#
loop_
_entity.id
_entity.type
_entity.pdbx_description
1 polymer ?
#
loop_
_entity_poly.entity_id
_entity_poly.type
_entity_poly.pdbx_seq_one_letter_code
_entity_poly.pdbx_strand_id
1 'polypeptide(L)'
;MNGFPNILLNFANACETTFEGSTLLHCPNMAKDIKYCQSKGKAVILSMGGASGAYGFDGNSDAIAFADTVWNMFFKGNSDKRPFDDAVLDGIDLDIEGGSGAGYPAFIKQLRSHYASDPSKKYYTAAAPQCPFPDVYLSSTLNSAWFDMVYVQFYNNYCGLNAYSNWFNFDEWDNWAKTKALNKDVKVYIGAPGSPSAASSGYADGATLVSIYNNVRSKYSSLGGIMTWDVSQSRTSGIAKHIRTALDTGG
;
A
#
# COMPACT_ATOMS: atom_id res chain seq x y z
N MET A 1 -4.14 -1.76 9.12
CA MET A 1 -3.75 -2.08 10.51
C MET A 1 -3.04 -0.87 11.10
N ASN A 2 -3.51 -0.32 12.21
CA ASN A 2 -3.14 1.05 12.64
C ASN A 2 -2.79 1.20 14.13
N GLY A 3 -2.36 0.13 14.80
CA GLY A 3 -1.94 0.17 16.21
C GLY A 3 -0.73 -0.70 16.54
N PHE A 4 0.14 -0.97 15.57
CA PHE A 4 1.29 -1.86 15.74
C PHE A 4 2.38 -1.24 16.64
N PRO A 5 3.11 -2.05 17.45
CA PRO A 5 3.22 -3.52 17.40
C PRO A 5 2.05 -4.30 18.04
N ASN A 6 0.99 -3.67 18.53
CA ASN A 6 -0.25 -4.37 18.85
C ASN A 6 -1.11 -4.60 17.59
N ILE A 7 -1.77 -5.76 17.48
CA ILE A 7 -2.65 -6.02 16.34
C ILE A 7 -3.97 -5.27 16.56
N LEU A 8 -4.04 -4.05 16.02
CA LEU A 8 -5.26 -3.26 15.92
C LEU A 8 -5.70 -3.16 14.46
N LEU A 9 -6.83 -3.79 14.16
CA LEU A 9 -7.46 -3.79 12.85
C LEU A 9 -8.68 -2.87 12.89
N ASN A 10 -8.84 -2.11 11.81
CA ASN A 10 -10.02 -1.30 11.56
C ASN A 10 -10.32 -1.37 10.05
N PHE A 11 -11.49 -1.91 9.72
CA PHE A 11 -12.00 -2.00 8.36
C PHE A 11 -13.34 -1.27 8.22
N ALA A 12 -13.53 -0.22 9.04
CA ALA A 12 -14.80 0.48 9.20
C ALA A 12 -15.95 -0.53 9.41
N ASN A 13 -17.04 -0.36 8.69
CA ASN A 13 -18.23 -1.22 8.75
C ASN A 13 -18.09 -2.56 8.02
N ALA A 14 -16.95 -2.85 7.39
CA ALA A 14 -16.76 -4.11 6.65
C ALA A 14 -16.55 -5.31 7.59
N CYS A 15 -16.10 -5.07 8.82
CA CYS A 15 -15.93 -6.10 9.83
C CYS A 15 -15.89 -5.48 11.23
N GLU A 16 -16.85 -5.89 12.08
CA GLU A 16 -16.97 -5.42 13.47
C GLU A 16 -16.98 -6.59 14.48
N THR A 17 -17.06 -7.84 13.99
CA THR A 17 -17.02 -9.05 14.82
C THR A 17 -15.61 -9.27 15.36
N THR A 18 -15.49 -9.72 16.61
CA THR A 18 -14.22 -10.06 17.25
C THR A 18 -14.16 -11.53 17.67
N PHE A 19 -12.95 -12.03 17.89
CA PHE A 19 -12.76 -13.30 18.59
C PHE A 19 -13.32 -13.23 20.01
N GLU A 20 -13.87 -14.34 20.50
CA GLU A 20 -14.39 -14.45 21.87
C GLU A 20 -13.32 -14.03 22.91
N GLY A 21 -13.72 -13.17 23.85
CA GLY A 21 -12.83 -12.63 24.88
C GLY A 21 -11.69 -11.75 24.36
N SER A 22 -11.80 -11.18 23.15
CA SER A 22 -10.76 -10.36 22.52
C SER A 22 -11.33 -9.13 21.82
N THR A 23 -10.48 -8.10 21.67
CA THR A 23 -10.73 -6.94 20.82
C THR A 23 -10.23 -7.15 19.38
N LEU A 24 -9.57 -8.27 19.10
CA LEU A 24 -9.08 -8.60 17.76
C LEU A 24 -10.25 -8.96 16.84
N LEU A 25 -10.32 -8.28 15.69
CA LEU A 25 -11.34 -8.56 14.68
C LEU A 25 -11.24 -9.99 14.13
N HIS A 26 -12.41 -10.60 13.91
CA HIS A 26 -12.59 -11.88 13.24
C HIS A 26 -13.54 -11.67 12.05
N CYS A 27 -13.00 -11.76 10.84
CA CYS A 27 -13.63 -11.30 9.61
C CYS A 27 -13.81 -12.44 8.58
N PRO A 28 -14.68 -13.44 8.85
CA PRO A 28 -14.84 -14.61 7.98
C PRO A 28 -15.39 -14.27 6.59
N ASN A 29 -16.19 -13.20 6.46
CA ASN A 29 -16.68 -12.74 5.15
C ASN A 29 -15.54 -12.14 4.32
N MET A 30 -14.67 -11.33 4.93
CA MET A 30 -13.48 -10.82 4.25
C MET A 30 -12.53 -11.95 3.84
N ALA A 31 -12.40 -13.02 4.65
CA ALA A 31 -11.64 -14.20 4.27
C ALA A 31 -12.13 -14.84 2.96
N LYS A 32 -13.45 -14.95 2.77
CA LYS A 32 -14.06 -15.44 1.53
C LYS A 32 -13.78 -14.49 0.36
N ASP A 33 -13.91 -13.18 0.58
CA ASP A 33 -13.69 -12.17 -0.45
C ASP A 33 -12.21 -12.07 -0.88
N ILE A 34 -11.27 -12.24 0.05
CA ILE A 34 -9.83 -12.35 -0.24
C ILE A 34 -9.59 -13.51 -1.20
N LYS A 35 -10.08 -14.71 -0.87
CA LYS A 35 -9.91 -15.91 -1.71
C LYS A 35 -10.60 -15.74 -3.06
N TYR A 36 -11.77 -15.09 -3.09
CA TYR A 36 -12.47 -14.77 -4.33
C TYR A 36 -11.63 -13.84 -5.22
N CYS A 37 -11.11 -12.73 -4.68
CA CYS A 37 -10.24 -11.81 -5.41
C CYS A 37 -8.99 -12.52 -5.97
N GLN A 38 -8.35 -13.36 -5.16
CA GLN A 38 -7.20 -14.18 -5.57
C GLN A 38 -7.55 -15.15 -6.71
N SER A 39 -8.73 -15.79 -6.65
CA SER A 39 -9.24 -16.64 -7.75
C SER A 39 -9.44 -15.88 -9.07
N LYS A 40 -9.55 -14.55 -9.01
CA LYS A 40 -9.65 -13.64 -10.17
C LYS A 40 -8.30 -13.04 -10.55
N GLY A 41 -7.20 -13.57 -10.02
CA GLY A 41 -5.84 -13.11 -10.30
C GLY A 41 -5.53 -11.74 -9.70
N LYS A 42 -6.23 -11.34 -8.63
CA LYS A 42 -5.98 -10.07 -7.92
C LYS A 42 -5.20 -10.36 -6.64
N ALA A 43 -4.08 -9.66 -6.47
CA ALA A 43 -3.36 -9.66 -5.21
C ALA A 43 -4.13 -8.82 -4.17
N VAL A 44 -4.23 -9.32 -2.95
CA VAL A 44 -4.80 -8.64 -1.79
C VAL A 44 -3.73 -8.54 -0.70
N ILE A 45 -3.30 -7.32 -0.42
CA ILE A 45 -2.23 -7.02 0.53
C ILE A 45 -2.79 -6.29 1.77
N LEU A 46 -2.17 -6.50 2.93
CA LEU A 46 -2.55 -5.80 4.17
C LEU A 46 -1.83 -4.46 4.25
N SER A 47 -2.56 -3.35 4.25
CA SER A 47 -1.97 -2.05 4.52
C SER A 47 -1.78 -1.81 6.03
N MET A 48 -0.63 -1.24 6.39
CA MET A 48 -0.17 -0.93 7.73
C MET A 48 0.07 0.58 7.85
N GLY A 49 -0.55 1.19 8.84
CA GLY A 49 -0.50 2.62 9.12
C GLY A 49 -1.85 3.27 8.83
N GLY A 50 -1.86 4.25 7.93
CA GLY A 50 -2.97 5.13 7.59
C GLY A 50 -2.95 6.43 8.40
N ALA A 51 -3.75 7.40 7.97
CA ALA A 51 -3.80 8.76 8.54
C ALA A 51 -4.16 8.83 10.04
N SER A 52 -4.67 7.75 10.63
CA SER A 52 -5.15 7.73 12.02
C SER A 52 -4.64 6.49 12.75
N GLY A 53 -3.99 6.71 13.89
CA GLY A 53 -3.53 5.65 14.78
C GLY A 53 -2.30 6.07 15.58
N ALA A 54 -1.99 5.28 16.61
CA ALA A 54 -0.71 5.33 17.30
C ALA A 54 0.05 4.05 16.91
N TYR A 55 0.96 4.18 15.96
CA TYR A 55 1.73 3.06 15.44
C TYR A 55 3.19 3.46 15.24
N GLY A 56 4.05 2.46 15.22
CA GLY A 56 5.49 2.61 15.08
C GLY A 56 6.21 1.60 15.95
N PHE A 57 7.48 1.34 15.63
CA PHE A 57 8.31 0.43 16.41
C PHE A 57 9.25 1.21 17.32
N ASP A 58 9.53 0.63 18.50
CA ASP A 58 10.57 1.15 19.40
C ASP A 58 11.97 0.92 18.84
N GLY A 59 12.13 -0.11 17.99
CA GLY A 59 13.38 -0.42 17.31
C GLY A 59 13.31 -1.72 16.51
N ASN A 60 14.48 -2.17 16.04
CA ASN A 60 14.56 -3.31 15.14
C ASN A 60 14.08 -4.63 15.76
N SER A 61 14.37 -4.88 17.05
CA SER A 61 13.96 -6.12 17.72
C SER A 61 12.44 -6.26 17.79
N ASP A 62 11.76 -5.16 18.13
CA ASP A 62 10.29 -5.07 18.16
C ASP A 62 9.70 -5.26 16.75
N ALA A 63 10.27 -4.58 15.76
CA ALA A 63 9.88 -4.71 14.36
C ALA A 63 10.04 -6.14 13.81
N ILE A 64 11.10 -6.86 14.20
CA ILE A 64 11.34 -8.25 13.81
C ILE A 64 10.29 -9.17 14.44
N ALA A 65 10.06 -9.04 15.75
CA ALA A 65 9.06 -9.85 16.46
C ALA A 65 7.64 -9.61 15.91
N PHE A 66 7.35 -8.36 15.51
CA PHE A 66 6.08 -8.03 14.90
C PHE A 66 5.93 -8.60 13.48
N ALA A 67 7.01 -8.69 12.70
CA ALA A 67 6.99 -9.37 11.40
C ALA A 67 6.63 -10.87 11.55
N ASP A 68 7.15 -11.53 12.58
CA ASP A 68 6.79 -12.93 12.90
C ASP A 68 5.30 -13.04 13.27
N THR A 69 4.80 -12.09 14.07
CA THR A 69 3.38 -12.02 14.44
C THR A 69 2.49 -11.86 13.21
N VAL A 70 2.83 -10.91 12.34
CA VAL A 70 2.11 -10.65 11.09
C VAL A 70 2.11 -11.89 10.18
N TRP A 71 3.26 -12.56 10.03
CA TRP A 71 3.37 -13.80 9.27
C TRP A 71 2.42 -14.90 9.80
N ASN A 72 2.41 -15.08 11.12
CA ASN A 72 1.61 -16.09 11.79
C ASN A 72 0.10 -15.85 11.74
N MET A 73 -0.32 -14.59 11.68
CA MET A 73 -1.75 -14.23 11.72
C MET A 73 -2.39 -14.07 10.34
N PHE A 74 -1.64 -13.60 9.33
CA PHE A 74 -2.22 -13.19 8.05
C PHE A 74 -1.67 -13.95 6.82
N PHE A 75 -0.59 -14.71 7.01
CA PHE A 75 0.10 -15.42 5.94
C PHE A 75 0.16 -16.91 6.22
N LYS A 76 1.24 -17.61 5.84
CA LYS A 76 1.38 -19.07 5.96
C LYS A 76 1.88 -19.56 7.32
N GLY A 77 2.19 -18.66 8.25
CA GLY A 77 2.47 -19.05 9.63
C GLY A 77 1.21 -19.54 10.36
N ASN A 78 1.34 -19.81 11.64
CA ASN A 78 0.28 -20.40 12.45
C ASN A 78 -0.05 -19.52 13.68
N SER A 79 -1.34 -19.33 13.95
CA SER A 79 -1.85 -18.61 15.12
C SER A 79 -3.24 -19.11 15.47
N ASP A 80 -3.59 -19.14 16.75
CA ASP A 80 -4.92 -19.53 17.21
C ASP A 80 -6.01 -18.51 16.82
N LYS A 81 -5.62 -17.24 16.63
CA LYS A 81 -6.53 -16.15 16.25
C LYS A 81 -6.08 -15.52 14.94
N ARG A 82 -6.67 -15.98 13.84
CA ARG A 82 -6.40 -15.49 12.48
C ARG A 82 -7.56 -14.65 11.97
N PRO A 83 -7.42 -13.31 11.86
CA PRO A 83 -8.53 -12.42 11.50
C PRO A 83 -9.25 -12.78 10.19
N PHE A 84 -8.56 -13.45 9.26
CA PHE A 84 -9.10 -13.89 7.99
C PHE A 84 -9.14 -15.42 7.86
N ASP A 85 -9.31 -16.15 8.95
CA ASP A 85 -9.37 -17.62 8.99
C ASP A 85 -8.19 -18.26 8.21
N ASP A 86 -8.51 -19.07 7.20
CA ASP A 86 -7.57 -19.79 6.35
C ASP A 86 -7.07 -18.96 5.14
N ALA A 87 -7.54 -17.71 4.98
CA ALA A 87 -7.05 -16.85 3.92
C ALA A 87 -5.58 -16.47 4.16
N VAL A 88 -4.80 -16.47 3.08
CA VAL A 88 -3.38 -16.12 3.07
C VAL A 88 -3.22 -14.92 2.16
N LEU A 89 -2.84 -13.77 2.73
CA LEU A 89 -2.67 -12.53 1.98
C LEU A 89 -1.48 -12.62 1.00
N ASP A 90 -1.47 -11.72 0.02
CA ASP A 90 -0.45 -11.66 -1.03
C ASP A 90 0.70 -10.72 -0.69
N GLY A 91 0.65 -10.02 0.44
CA GLY A 91 1.70 -9.08 0.80
C GLY A 91 1.28 -8.07 1.85
N ILE A 92 2.14 -7.06 2.02
CA ILE A 92 1.88 -5.90 2.88
C ILE A 92 2.08 -4.60 2.11
N ASP A 93 1.47 -3.56 2.62
CA ASP A 93 1.67 -2.17 2.22
C ASP A 93 2.01 -1.32 3.45
N LEU A 94 3.07 -0.52 3.37
CA LEU A 94 3.46 0.43 4.42
C LEU A 94 2.94 1.83 4.06
N ASP A 95 1.80 2.19 4.66
CA ASP A 95 1.13 3.49 4.54
C ASP A 95 1.42 4.33 5.80
N ILE A 96 2.69 4.70 6.00
CA ILE A 96 3.15 5.32 7.24
C ILE A 96 3.06 6.83 7.12
N GLU A 97 2.13 7.43 7.87
CA GLU A 97 1.82 8.86 7.82
C GLU A 97 2.07 9.59 9.15
N GLY A 98 2.69 8.91 10.11
CA GLY A 98 2.90 9.42 11.46
C GLY A 98 3.81 8.55 12.31
N GLY A 99 4.11 9.03 13.52
CA GLY A 99 4.87 8.29 14.52
C GLY A 99 6.36 8.14 14.20
N SER A 100 6.94 7.03 14.67
CA SER A 100 8.36 6.71 14.51
C SER A 100 8.63 6.12 13.13
N GLY A 101 9.71 6.58 12.48
CA GLY A 101 10.27 5.97 11.25
C GLY A 101 11.17 4.76 11.50
N ALA A 102 11.32 4.31 12.75
CA ALA A 102 12.24 3.24 13.12
C ALA A 102 11.70 1.84 12.79
N GLY A 103 12.61 0.87 12.64
CA GLY A 103 12.28 -0.56 12.59
C GLY A 103 11.73 -1.10 11.26
N TYR A 104 11.11 -0.27 10.41
CA TYR A 104 10.49 -0.76 9.16
C TYR A 104 11.43 -1.53 8.22
N PRO A 105 12.71 -1.15 8.02
CA PRO A 105 13.62 -1.97 7.22
C PRO A 105 13.83 -3.37 7.80
N ALA A 106 13.92 -3.48 9.12
CA ALA A 106 14.07 -4.76 9.81
C ALA A 106 12.79 -5.60 9.71
N PHE A 107 11.61 -4.96 9.86
CA PHE A 107 10.32 -5.58 9.64
C PHE A 107 10.20 -6.17 8.22
N ILE A 108 10.50 -5.39 7.17
CA ILE A 108 10.46 -5.87 5.78
C ILE A 108 11.46 -7.00 5.55
N LYS A 109 12.69 -6.86 6.06
CA LYS A 109 13.71 -7.89 5.90
C LYS A 109 13.29 -9.21 6.55
N GLN A 110 12.71 -9.16 7.74
CA GLN A 110 12.23 -10.35 8.43
C GLN A 110 11.03 -10.96 7.70
N LEU A 111 10.06 -10.16 7.29
CA LEU A 111 8.90 -10.66 6.57
C LEU A 111 9.26 -11.30 5.23
N ARG A 112 10.27 -10.77 4.53
CA ARG A 112 10.80 -11.38 3.31
C ARG A 112 11.53 -12.70 3.55
N SER A 113 12.14 -12.89 4.72
CA SER A 113 12.73 -14.20 5.05
C SER A 113 11.63 -15.26 5.16
N HIS A 114 10.48 -14.91 5.73
CA HIS A 114 9.28 -15.75 5.72
C HIS A 114 8.73 -15.98 4.31
N TYR A 115 8.64 -14.93 3.49
CA TYR A 115 8.21 -15.09 2.09
C TYR A 115 9.08 -16.10 1.33
N ALA A 116 10.40 -16.07 1.54
CA ALA A 116 11.32 -17.02 0.91
C ALA A 116 11.12 -18.48 1.38
N SER A 117 10.50 -18.69 2.55
CA SER A 117 10.19 -20.02 3.10
C SER A 117 8.93 -20.66 2.51
N ASP A 118 8.06 -19.89 1.86
CA ASP A 118 6.90 -20.41 1.12
C ASP A 118 7.09 -20.22 -0.40
N PRO A 119 7.67 -21.22 -1.10
CA PRO A 119 7.87 -21.15 -2.54
C PRO A 119 6.56 -21.33 -3.33
N SER A 120 5.44 -21.67 -2.69
CA SER A 120 4.17 -21.92 -3.38
C SER A 120 3.45 -20.64 -3.81
N LYS A 121 3.88 -19.49 -3.30
CA LYS A 121 3.21 -18.21 -3.49
C LYS A 121 4.21 -17.08 -3.67
N LYS A 122 3.90 -16.15 -4.58
CA LYS A 122 4.61 -14.87 -4.67
C LYS A 122 3.97 -13.88 -3.70
N TYR A 123 4.80 -13.25 -2.88
CA TYR A 123 4.40 -12.18 -1.98
C TYR A 123 4.93 -10.83 -2.45
N TYR A 124 4.21 -9.76 -2.10
CA TYR A 124 4.51 -8.40 -2.50
C TYR A 124 4.78 -7.52 -1.27
N THR A 125 5.70 -6.57 -1.43
CA THR A 125 5.92 -5.50 -0.47
C THR A 125 5.66 -4.16 -1.14
N ALA A 126 4.73 -3.38 -0.59
CA ALA A 126 4.40 -2.05 -1.06
C ALA A 126 4.62 -0.97 0.00
N ALA A 127 4.63 0.29 -0.43
CA ALA A 127 4.62 1.46 0.43
C ALA A 127 3.81 2.59 -0.21
N ALA A 128 3.25 3.49 0.59
CA ALA A 128 2.45 4.61 0.14
C ALA A 128 2.99 5.97 0.66
N PRO A 129 4.19 6.41 0.25
CA PRO A 129 4.72 7.71 0.64
C PRO A 129 3.88 8.85 0.05
N GLN A 130 3.95 10.03 0.67
CA GLN A 130 3.41 11.25 0.08
C GLN A 130 4.33 11.76 -1.04
N CYS A 131 3.83 12.63 -1.93
CA CYS A 131 4.64 13.14 -3.04
C CYS A 131 5.88 13.97 -2.66
N PRO A 132 5.94 14.73 -1.54
CA PRO A 132 7.15 15.48 -1.20
C PRO A 132 8.35 14.55 -1.10
N PHE A 133 9.44 14.89 -1.81
CA PHE A 133 10.64 14.07 -1.81
C PHE A 133 11.80 14.82 -1.10
N PRO A 134 12.53 14.18 -0.17
CA PRO A 134 12.26 12.85 0.38
C PRO A 134 11.01 12.81 1.26
N ASP A 135 10.29 11.68 1.25
CA ASP A 135 9.16 11.46 2.15
C ASP A 135 9.61 11.45 3.62
N VAL A 136 8.86 12.13 4.49
CA VAL A 136 9.23 12.36 5.89
C VAL A 136 9.30 11.07 6.70
N TYR A 137 8.42 10.11 6.44
CA TYR A 137 8.29 8.90 7.26
C TYR A 137 8.97 7.68 6.63
N LEU A 138 8.97 7.60 5.30
CA LEU A 138 9.36 6.42 4.57
C LEU A 138 10.68 6.54 3.81
N SER A 139 11.27 7.73 3.64
CA SER A 139 12.50 7.88 2.84
C SER A 139 13.65 6.97 3.29
N SER A 140 13.92 6.88 4.59
CA SER A 140 14.94 5.98 5.13
C SER A 140 14.64 4.51 4.81
N THR A 141 13.37 4.13 4.96
CA THR A 141 12.88 2.77 4.71
C THR A 141 12.94 2.40 3.23
N LEU A 142 12.47 3.27 2.36
CA LEU A 142 12.50 3.12 0.91
C LEU A 142 13.93 2.89 0.40
N ASN A 143 14.92 3.57 0.99
CA ASN A 143 16.32 3.41 0.60
C ASN A 143 16.99 2.14 1.16
N SER A 144 16.39 1.46 2.14
CA SER A 144 17.04 0.40 2.91
C SER A 144 16.29 -0.93 2.91
N ALA A 145 15.10 -0.99 2.31
CA ALA A 145 14.25 -2.15 2.27
C ALA A 145 13.79 -2.48 0.84
N TRP A 146 13.34 -3.71 0.63
CA TRP A 146 12.84 -4.14 -0.67
C TRP A 146 11.37 -3.77 -0.84
N PHE A 147 11.04 -3.11 -1.94
CA PHE A 147 9.67 -2.84 -2.37
C PHE A 147 9.45 -3.29 -3.80
N ASP A 148 8.29 -3.86 -4.08
CA ASP A 148 7.82 -4.22 -5.42
C ASP A 148 6.99 -3.09 -6.02
N MET A 149 6.19 -2.41 -5.20
CA MET A 149 5.36 -1.27 -5.59
C MET A 149 5.52 -0.09 -4.63
N VAL A 150 5.49 1.13 -5.16
CA VAL A 150 5.42 2.36 -4.36
C VAL A 150 4.28 3.24 -4.88
N TYR A 151 3.27 3.43 -4.06
CA TYR A 151 2.06 4.20 -4.35
C TYR A 151 2.19 5.64 -3.89
N VAL A 152 2.90 6.47 -4.66
CA VAL A 152 3.15 7.86 -4.29
C VAL A 152 1.84 8.64 -4.28
N GLN A 153 1.47 9.20 -3.13
CA GLN A 153 0.24 9.97 -2.95
C GLN A 153 0.41 11.38 -3.57
N PHE A 154 -0.01 11.56 -4.83
CA PHE A 154 0.03 12.85 -5.53
C PHE A 154 -1.21 13.70 -5.23
N TYR A 155 -1.50 13.91 -3.95
CA TYR A 155 -2.60 14.73 -3.47
C TYR A 155 -2.28 15.32 -2.08
N ASN A 156 -3.11 16.25 -1.58
CA ASN A 156 -2.93 16.94 -0.29
C ASN A 156 -1.59 17.67 -0.10
N ASN A 157 -0.82 17.87 -1.16
CA ASN A 157 0.54 18.41 -1.13
C ASN A 157 0.83 19.30 -2.35
N TYR A 158 1.89 20.11 -2.27
CA TYR A 158 2.28 21.05 -3.34
C TYR A 158 2.61 20.34 -4.68
N CYS A 159 3.03 19.08 -4.61
CA CYS A 159 3.40 18.24 -5.76
C CYS A 159 2.25 17.37 -6.27
N GLY A 160 1.01 17.63 -5.84
CA GLY A 160 -0.16 16.84 -6.24
C GLY A 160 -0.56 17.00 -7.71
N LEU A 161 -1.53 16.20 -8.15
CA LEU A 161 -2.03 16.18 -9.53
C LEU A 161 -2.57 17.54 -9.99
N ASN A 162 -3.15 18.33 -9.07
CA ASN A 162 -3.65 19.68 -9.34
C ASN A 162 -2.53 20.69 -9.65
N ALA A 163 -1.27 20.33 -9.40
CA ALA A 163 -0.10 21.17 -9.70
C ALA A 163 0.67 20.67 -10.95
N TYR A 164 0.09 19.72 -11.70
CA TYR A 164 0.66 19.25 -12.95
C TYR A 164 0.65 20.34 -14.04
N SER A 165 1.71 20.53 -14.83
CA SER A 165 2.98 19.78 -14.80
C SER A 165 4.06 20.40 -13.91
N ASN A 166 3.84 21.60 -13.36
CA ASN A 166 4.93 22.44 -12.84
C ASN A 166 5.56 21.93 -11.54
N TRP A 167 4.76 21.40 -10.60
CA TRP A 167 5.25 20.91 -9.30
C TRP A 167 5.11 19.39 -9.15
N PHE A 168 4.54 18.73 -10.15
CA PHE A 168 4.38 17.28 -10.15
C PHE A 168 5.74 16.59 -10.34
N ASN A 169 6.24 15.95 -9.29
CA ASN A 169 7.64 15.53 -9.15
C ASN A 169 7.87 14.03 -9.38
N PHE A 170 7.15 13.40 -10.31
CA PHE A 170 7.34 11.96 -10.59
C PHE A 170 8.78 11.63 -11.05
N ASP A 171 9.48 12.59 -11.65
CA ASP A 171 10.88 12.46 -12.05
C ASP A 171 11.82 12.18 -10.86
N GLU A 172 11.57 12.79 -9.70
CA GLU A 172 12.34 12.51 -8.48
C GLU A 172 12.15 11.06 -8.01
N TRP A 173 10.90 10.58 -8.07
CA TRP A 173 10.54 9.20 -7.73
C TRP A 173 11.09 8.18 -8.73
N ASP A 174 11.09 8.49 -10.04
CA ASP A 174 11.74 7.67 -11.06
C ASP A 174 13.26 7.60 -10.85
N ASN A 175 13.88 8.74 -10.55
CA ASN A 175 15.31 8.79 -10.24
C ASN A 175 15.64 7.95 -9.00
N TRP A 176 14.82 8.02 -7.95
CA TRP A 176 14.95 7.14 -6.78
C TRP A 176 14.85 5.66 -7.16
N ALA A 177 13.82 5.28 -7.92
CA ALA A 177 13.59 3.90 -8.33
C ALA A 177 14.79 3.31 -9.08
N LYS A 178 15.43 4.11 -9.94
CA LYS A 178 16.60 3.69 -10.72
C LYS A 178 17.88 3.66 -9.90
N THR A 179 18.12 4.70 -9.10
CA THR A 179 19.44 4.94 -8.50
C THR A 179 19.56 4.38 -7.07
N LYS A 180 18.48 4.45 -6.28
CA LYS A 180 18.53 4.17 -4.83
C LYS A 180 17.75 2.94 -4.41
N ALA A 181 16.63 2.61 -5.05
CA ALA A 181 15.82 1.48 -4.64
C ALA A 181 16.63 0.18 -4.65
N LEU A 182 16.42 -0.65 -3.62
CA LEU A 182 17.09 -1.94 -3.45
C LEU A 182 16.61 -2.94 -4.50
N ASN A 183 15.31 -2.95 -4.80
CA ASN A 183 14.74 -3.65 -5.94
C ASN A 183 14.82 -2.77 -7.20
N LYS A 184 15.62 -3.16 -8.18
CA LYS A 184 15.77 -2.40 -9.43
C LYS A 184 14.58 -2.53 -10.38
N ASP A 185 13.67 -3.46 -10.11
CA ASP A 185 12.42 -3.65 -10.84
C ASP A 185 11.20 -3.01 -10.15
N VAL A 186 11.43 -2.24 -9.06
CA VAL A 186 10.35 -1.56 -8.32
C VAL A 186 9.51 -0.70 -9.27
N LYS A 187 8.19 -0.71 -9.05
CA LYS A 187 7.25 0.09 -9.81
C LYS A 187 6.66 1.23 -8.98
N VAL A 188 6.74 2.44 -9.52
CA VAL A 188 6.17 3.66 -8.93
C VAL A 188 4.79 3.90 -9.54
N TYR A 189 3.78 4.17 -8.72
CA TYR A 189 2.40 4.38 -9.14
C TYR A 189 1.97 5.81 -8.84
N ILE A 190 1.10 6.34 -9.69
CA ILE A 190 0.44 7.63 -9.45
C ILE A 190 -0.73 7.39 -8.49
N GLY A 191 -0.61 7.80 -7.24
CA GLY A 191 -1.69 7.81 -6.27
C GLY A 191 -2.62 9.01 -6.49
N ALA A 192 -3.91 8.75 -6.68
CA ALA A 192 -4.93 9.74 -7.02
C ALA A 192 -6.16 9.64 -6.09
N PRO A 193 -6.82 10.76 -5.75
CA PRO A 193 -8.11 10.71 -5.08
C PRO A 193 -9.18 10.09 -6.00
N GLY A 194 -10.00 9.20 -5.45
CA GLY A 194 -11.04 8.47 -6.17
C GLY A 194 -12.26 9.31 -6.49
N SER A 195 -12.45 10.45 -5.83
CA SER A 195 -13.53 11.42 -6.07
C SER A 195 -13.10 12.81 -5.59
N PRO A 196 -13.87 13.88 -5.92
CA PRO A 196 -13.60 15.22 -5.38
C PRO A 196 -13.60 15.32 -3.85
N SER A 197 -14.30 14.41 -3.15
CA SER A 197 -14.39 14.40 -1.68
C SER A 197 -13.44 13.42 -1.00
N ALA A 198 -12.65 12.66 -1.77
CA ALA A 198 -11.78 11.63 -1.23
C ALA A 198 -10.51 12.17 -0.57
N ALA A 199 -10.12 13.41 -0.90
CA ALA A 199 -8.96 14.11 -0.36
C ALA A 199 -9.24 15.61 -0.27
N SER A 200 -8.45 16.33 0.53
CA SER A 200 -8.59 17.79 0.70
C SER A 200 -8.22 18.57 -0.57
N SER A 201 -7.28 18.05 -1.37
CA SER A 201 -6.89 18.63 -2.66
C SER A 201 -6.30 17.57 -3.58
N GLY A 202 -6.15 17.88 -4.87
CA GLY A 202 -5.45 17.00 -5.84
C GLY A 202 -6.34 16.02 -6.60
N TYR A 203 -7.68 16.12 -6.50
CA TYR A 203 -8.54 15.37 -7.40
C TYR A 203 -8.35 15.81 -8.85
N ALA A 204 -8.15 14.85 -9.74
CA ALA A 204 -8.20 15.02 -11.18
C ALA A 204 -9.28 14.08 -11.72
N ASP A 205 -10.11 14.58 -12.64
CA ASP A 205 -11.10 13.71 -13.30
C ASP A 205 -10.42 12.61 -14.13
N GLY A 206 -11.20 11.62 -14.55
CA GLY A 206 -10.67 10.45 -15.24
C GLY A 206 -9.87 10.81 -16.50
N ALA A 207 -10.35 11.77 -17.30
CA ALA A 207 -9.69 12.16 -18.54
C ALA A 207 -8.35 12.87 -18.27
N THR A 208 -8.34 13.78 -17.29
CA THR A 208 -7.12 14.49 -16.86
C THR A 208 -6.10 13.52 -16.29
N LEU A 209 -6.53 12.60 -15.41
CA LEU A 209 -5.65 11.59 -14.81
C LEU A 209 -5.04 10.66 -15.86
N VAL A 210 -5.81 10.21 -16.85
CA VAL A 210 -5.31 9.39 -17.96
C VAL A 210 -4.31 10.17 -18.82
N SER A 211 -4.58 11.45 -19.10
CA SER A 211 -3.65 12.30 -19.84
C SER A 211 -2.30 12.45 -19.11
N ILE A 212 -2.34 12.70 -17.80
CA ILE A 212 -1.13 12.76 -16.96
C ILE A 212 -0.40 11.41 -16.99
N TYR A 213 -1.12 10.31 -16.76
CA TYR A 213 -0.56 8.96 -16.78
C TYR A 213 0.17 8.64 -18.09
N ASN A 214 -0.44 8.93 -19.24
CA ASN A 214 0.15 8.69 -20.55
C ASN A 214 1.42 9.53 -20.77
N ASN A 215 1.43 10.79 -20.32
CA ASN A 215 2.63 11.62 -20.38
C ASN A 215 3.77 11.04 -19.53
N VAL A 216 3.48 10.65 -18.29
CA VAL A 216 4.46 10.03 -17.39
C VAL A 216 4.98 8.72 -17.97
N ARG A 217 4.08 7.87 -18.48
CA ARG A 217 4.43 6.58 -19.10
C ARG A 217 5.37 6.75 -20.29
N SER A 218 5.17 7.79 -21.10
CA SER A 218 6.04 8.06 -22.26
C SER A 218 7.47 8.43 -21.87
N LYS A 219 7.71 8.84 -20.62
CA LYS A 219 9.01 9.32 -20.12
C LYS A 219 9.69 8.35 -19.15
N TYR A 220 8.92 7.62 -18.35
CA TYR A 220 9.44 6.90 -17.19
C TYR A 220 9.03 5.43 -17.17
N SER A 221 10.00 4.54 -17.36
CA SER A 221 9.81 3.08 -17.35
C SER A 221 9.56 2.49 -15.95
N SER A 222 9.82 3.26 -14.90
CA SER A 222 9.49 2.89 -13.52
C SER A 222 7.99 2.95 -13.22
N LEU A 223 7.19 3.61 -14.07
CA LEU A 223 5.74 3.72 -13.87
C LEU A 223 5.07 2.34 -13.92
N GLY A 224 4.36 1.99 -12.85
CA GLY A 224 3.60 0.75 -12.69
C GLY A 224 2.11 0.86 -12.99
N GLY A 225 1.53 2.06 -12.86
CA GLY A 225 0.09 2.24 -12.95
C GLY A 225 -0.42 3.41 -12.12
N ILE A 226 -1.71 3.32 -11.78
CA ILE A 226 -2.43 4.27 -10.95
C ILE A 226 -2.92 3.55 -9.69
N MET A 227 -2.79 4.20 -8.53
CA MET A 227 -3.43 3.83 -7.27
C MET A 227 -4.55 4.85 -7.00
N THR A 228 -5.69 4.40 -6.47
CA THR A 228 -6.80 5.29 -6.14
C THR A 228 -7.21 5.19 -4.68
N TRP A 229 -7.24 6.32 -3.97
CA TRP A 229 -7.79 6.43 -2.63
C TRP A 229 -9.25 6.90 -2.68
N ASP A 230 -10.27 6.10 -2.39
CA ASP A 230 -10.26 4.65 -2.15
C ASP A 230 -11.27 3.95 -3.08
N VAL A 231 -11.56 2.67 -2.84
CA VAL A 231 -12.52 1.92 -3.64
C VAL A 231 -13.96 2.45 -3.53
N SER A 232 -14.38 2.93 -2.36
CA SER A 232 -15.75 3.44 -2.15
C SER A 232 -15.99 4.71 -2.97
N GLN A 233 -14.99 5.60 -2.98
CA GLN A 233 -14.99 6.84 -3.73
C GLN A 233 -14.86 6.59 -5.22
N SER A 234 -13.91 5.72 -5.61
CA SER A 234 -13.60 5.46 -7.02
C SER A 234 -14.71 4.74 -7.77
N ARG A 235 -15.50 3.91 -7.06
CA ARG A 235 -16.70 3.28 -7.63
C ARG A 235 -17.82 4.29 -7.81
N THR A 236 -18.02 5.16 -6.82
CA THR A 236 -19.11 6.16 -6.83
C THR A 236 -18.90 7.22 -7.90
N SER A 237 -17.66 7.69 -8.08
CA SER A 237 -17.33 8.66 -9.14
C SER A 237 -17.26 8.05 -10.54
N GLY A 238 -17.10 6.73 -10.64
CA GLY A 238 -16.86 6.01 -11.89
C GLY A 238 -15.42 6.11 -12.41
N ILE A 239 -14.50 6.77 -11.70
CA ILE A 239 -13.11 6.95 -12.14
C ILE A 239 -12.38 5.62 -12.35
N ALA A 240 -12.67 4.61 -11.52
CA ALA A 240 -12.05 3.28 -11.65
C ALA A 240 -12.35 2.63 -13.01
N LYS A 241 -13.59 2.77 -13.50
CA LYS A 241 -13.98 2.25 -14.81
C LYS A 241 -13.28 3.00 -15.94
N HIS A 242 -13.14 4.32 -15.80
CA HIS A 242 -12.46 5.15 -16.78
C HIS A 242 -10.97 4.80 -16.88
N ILE A 243 -10.27 4.73 -15.74
CA ILE A 243 -8.87 4.29 -15.64
C ILE A 243 -8.72 2.91 -16.28
N ARG A 244 -9.55 1.94 -15.89
CA ARG A 244 -9.44 0.57 -16.41
C ARG A 244 -9.57 0.52 -17.92
N THR A 245 -10.55 1.24 -18.47
CA THR A 245 -10.79 1.28 -19.91
C THR A 245 -9.57 1.84 -20.65
N ALA A 246 -9.00 2.95 -20.18
CA ALA A 246 -7.83 3.56 -20.80
C ALA A 246 -6.59 2.65 -20.75
N LEU A 247 -6.35 2.00 -19.60
CA LEU A 247 -5.21 1.09 -19.45
C LEU A 247 -5.35 -0.18 -20.31
N ASP A 248 -6.56 -0.70 -20.49
CA ASP A 248 -6.83 -1.88 -21.33
C ASP A 248 -6.63 -1.58 -22.83
N THR A 249 -6.84 -0.34 -23.27
CA THR A 249 -6.62 0.09 -24.66
C THR A 249 -5.18 0.52 -24.95
N GLY A 250 -4.25 0.23 -24.03
CA GLY A 250 -2.83 0.50 -24.23
C GLY A 250 -2.37 1.87 -23.73
N GLY A 251 -3.23 2.62 -23.02
CA GLY A 251 -2.95 3.98 -22.54
C GLY A 251 -3.12 5.02 -23.62
#